data_AF-X7F1Q9-F1
#
_entry.id   AF-X7F1Q9-F1
#
_cell.length_a   1.000
_cell.length_b   1.000
_cell.length_c   1.000
_cell.angle_alpha   90.00
_cell.angle_beta   90.00
_cell.angle_gamma   90.00
#
_symmetry.space_group_name_H-M   'P 1'
#
loop_
_entity.id
_entity.type
_entity.pdbx_description
1 polymer ?
#
loop_
_entity_poly.entity_id
_entity_poly.type
_entity_poly.pdbx_seq_one_letter_code
_entity_poly.pdbx_strand_id
1 'polypeptide(L)'
;MMPEWNLRGRVMSDPRATVHALMRGLVTRHFPTQQSAAKEMADFWHPTGNAGDDFDTAALSRKMNGTREWTTSDVIALSAIAGSDRVVVAMRQALPERAGSPVSALQHARRLIKEGGEGTAALLAVSEGGCPHQARAELVDILDTVKAALRDLDASDMADGHPREGA
;
A
#
# COMPACT_ATOMS: atom_id res chain seq x y z
N MET A 1 35.51 -7.34 -42.28
CA MET A 1 35.26 -6.00 -41.69
C MET A 1 33.74 -5.85 -41.62
N MET A 2 33.14 -6.25 -40.50
CA MET A 2 31.69 -6.16 -40.24
C MET A 2 31.49 -5.14 -39.12
N PRO A 3 30.49 -4.25 -39.19
CA PRO A 3 30.25 -3.28 -38.13
C PRO A 3 29.59 -3.96 -36.92
N GLU A 4 30.22 -3.80 -35.76
CA GLU A 4 29.63 -4.10 -34.45
C GLU A 4 28.43 -3.19 -34.22
N TRP A 5 27.23 -3.77 -34.29
CA TRP A 5 26.03 -3.11 -33.82
C TRP A 5 26.06 -3.07 -32.30
N ASN A 6 26.56 -1.93 -31.83
CA ASN A 6 26.50 -1.41 -30.48
C ASN A 6 25.25 -1.90 -29.74
N LEU A 7 25.48 -2.71 -28.70
CA LEU A 7 24.52 -3.10 -27.69
C LEU A 7 23.90 -1.83 -27.11
N ARG A 8 22.75 -1.41 -27.65
CA ARG A 8 21.86 -0.52 -26.94
C ARG A 8 21.43 -1.26 -25.69
N GLY A 9 22.18 -1.03 -24.61
CA GLY A 9 21.73 -1.29 -23.26
C GLY A 9 20.30 -0.79 -23.19
N ARG A 10 19.38 -1.73 -22.93
CA ARG A 10 18.00 -1.40 -22.61
C ARG A 10 18.12 -0.39 -21.48
N VAL A 11 17.79 0.87 -21.72
CA VAL A 11 17.68 1.88 -20.66
C VAL A 11 16.60 1.33 -19.75
N MET A 12 17.01 0.60 -18.72
CA MET A 12 16.12 0.08 -17.71
C MET A 12 15.65 1.34 -16.98
N SER A 13 14.47 1.83 -17.34
CA SER A 13 13.87 3.02 -16.76
C SER A 13 14.02 2.92 -15.24
N ASP A 14 14.64 3.92 -14.62
CA ASP A 14 14.84 3.94 -13.17
C ASP A 14 13.50 3.59 -12.50
N PRO A 15 13.41 2.46 -11.79
CA PRO A 15 12.15 2.02 -11.18
C PRO A 15 11.57 3.08 -10.24
N ARG A 16 12.43 3.86 -9.56
CA ARG A 16 11.98 4.98 -8.71
C ARG A 16 11.38 6.11 -9.54
N ALA A 17 12.03 6.49 -10.64
CA ALA A 17 11.48 7.48 -11.58
C ALA A 17 10.13 7.01 -12.16
N THR A 18 9.98 5.72 -12.42
CA THR A 18 8.73 5.11 -12.91
C THR A 18 7.61 5.21 -11.87
N VAL A 19 7.87 4.82 -10.61
CA VAL A 19 6.91 4.97 -9.51
C VAL A 19 6.52 6.44 -9.32
N HIS A 20 7.50 7.34 -9.32
CA HIS A 20 7.27 8.77 -9.16
C HIS A 20 6.37 9.34 -10.27
N ALA A 21 6.63 8.98 -11.54
CA ALA A 21 5.80 9.41 -12.67
C ALA A 21 4.37 8.88 -12.58
N LEU A 22 4.20 7.62 -12.18
CA LEU A 22 2.88 7.01 -12.00
C LEU A 22 2.10 7.66 -10.85
N MET A 23 2.75 7.92 -9.71
CA MET A 23 2.14 8.59 -8.56
C MET A 23 1.69 10.00 -8.90
N ARG A 24 2.53 10.78 -9.59
CA ARG A 24 2.14 12.10 -10.08
C ARG A 24 0.94 12.04 -11.02
N GLY A 25 0.96 11.10 -11.97
CA GLY A 25 -0.14 10.93 -12.92
C GLY A 25 -1.45 10.56 -12.23
N LEU A 26 -1.39 9.73 -11.19
CA LEU A 26 -2.55 9.32 -10.40
C LEU A 26 -3.12 10.50 -9.61
N VAL A 27 -2.27 11.29 -8.94
CA VAL A 27 -2.69 12.51 -8.23
C VAL A 27 -3.32 13.53 -9.18
N THR A 28 -2.66 13.83 -10.31
CA THR A 28 -3.16 14.84 -11.27
C THR A 28 -4.46 14.42 -11.98
N ARG A 29 -4.69 13.11 -12.16
CA ARG A 29 -5.88 12.61 -12.86
C ARG A 29 -7.11 12.47 -11.97
N HIS A 30 -6.93 12.03 -10.73
CA HIS A 30 -8.05 11.62 -9.86
C HIS A 30 -8.52 12.72 -8.91
N PHE A 31 -7.69 13.74 -8.67
CA PHE A 31 -7.99 14.76 -7.68
C PHE A 31 -8.08 16.14 -8.33
N PRO A 32 -9.07 16.97 -7.96
CA PRO A 32 -9.21 18.32 -8.51
C PRO A 32 -8.05 19.24 -8.10
N THR A 33 -7.44 19.00 -6.93
CA THR A 33 -6.28 19.75 -6.44
C THR A 33 -5.29 18.85 -5.69
N GLN A 34 -4.06 19.31 -5.52
CA GLN A 34 -3.11 18.62 -4.62
C GLN A 34 -3.59 18.65 -3.16
N GLN A 35 -4.31 19.70 -2.75
CA GLN A 35 -4.84 19.81 -1.39
C GLN A 35 -5.92 18.76 -1.12
N SER A 36 -6.83 18.50 -2.08
CA SER A 36 -7.81 17.42 -1.97
C SER A 36 -7.14 16.04 -1.93
N ALA A 37 -6.11 15.81 -2.75
CA ALA A 37 -5.36 14.56 -2.70
C ALA A 37 -4.69 14.34 -1.33
N ALA A 38 -4.03 15.35 -0.78
CA ALA A 38 -3.41 15.27 0.54
C ALA A 38 -4.46 15.01 1.65
N LYS A 39 -5.61 15.68 1.57
CA LYS A 39 -6.71 15.51 2.52
C LYS A 39 -7.30 14.10 2.45
N GLU A 40 -7.63 13.60 1.26
CA GLU A 40 -8.19 12.26 1.08
C GLU A 40 -7.20 11.17 1.52
N MET A 41 -5.90 11.38 1.29
CA MET A 41 -4.86 10.48 1.83
C MET A 41 -4.81 10.48 3.35
N ALA A 42 -4.98 11.63 4.01
CA ALA A 42 -5.03 11.71 5.47
C ALA A 42 -6.32 11.08 6.02
N ASP A 43 -7.47 11.39 5.42
CA ASP A 43 -8.77 10.83 5.79
C ASP A 43 -8.80 9.30 5.61
N PHE A 44 -8.08 8.75 4.61
CA PHE A 44 -7.94 7.30 4.40
C PHE A 44 -7.33 6.58 5.60
N TRP A 45 -6.34 7.18 6.26
CA TRP A 45 -5.71 6.61 7.46
C TRP A 45 -6.43 7.00 8.76
N HIS A 46 -7.25 8.05 8.74
CA HIS A 46 -7.98 8.57 9.89
C HIS A 46 -9.47 8.79 9.59
N PRO A 47 -10.24 7.71 9.33
CA PRO A 47 -11.62 7.80 8.84
C PRO A 47 -12.62 8.40 9.83
N THR A 48 -12.27 8.47 11.12
CA THR A 48 -13.14 9.05 12.16
C THR A 48 -13.06 10.58 12.26
N GLY A 49 -12.41 11.25 11.29
CA GLY A 49 -12.33 12.71 11.23
C GLY A 49 -11.29 13.32 12.18
N ASN A 50 -10.50 12.49 12.88
CA ASN A 50 -9.41 12.92 13.76
C ASN A 50 -8.08 13.13 13.00
N ALA A 51 -8.12 13.30 11.68
CA ALA A 51 -6.94 13.68 10.88
C ALA A 51 -6.38 15.07 11.23
N GLY A 52 -7.04 15.79 12.16
CA GLY A 52 -6.62 17.10 12.65
C GLY A 52 -5.13 17.11 12.99
N ASP A 53 -4.43 18.01 12.31
CA ASP A 53 -2.99 18.32 12.37
C ASP A 53 -2.01 17.42 11.57
N ASP A 54 -2.40 16.26 11.03
CA ASP A 54 -1.53 15.42 10.17
C ASP A 54 -1.56 15.80 8.67
N PHE A 55 -2.26 16.90 8.36
CA PHE A 55 -2.38 17.48 7.02
C PHE A 55 -1.13 18.29 6.63
N ASP A 56 -0.16 17.67 5.95
CA ASP A 56 0.98 18.40 5.34
C ASP A 56 0.87 18.43 3.80
N THR A 57 0.16 19.43 3.28
CA THR A 57 0.14 19.70 1.82
C THR A 57 1.51 20.02 1.25
N ALA A 58 2.41 20.59 2.05
CA ALA A 58 3.79 20.82 1.64
C ALA A 58 4.55 19.50 1.53
N ALA A 59 4.25 18.48 2.34
CA ALA A 59 4.80 17.13 2.17
C ALA A 59 4.39 16.53 0.82
N LEU A 60 3.11 16.60 0.45
CA LEU A 60 2.66 16.10 -0.85
C LEU A 60 3.29 16.89 -1.99
N SER A 61 3.37 18.23 -1.89
CA SER A 61 4.06 19.06 -2.89
C SER A 61 5.54 18.68 -3.06
N ARG A 62 6.28 18.45 -1.97
CA ARG A 62 7.67 17.95 -2.03
C ARG A 62 7.75 16.57 -2.72
N LYS A 63 6.79 15.67 -2.46
CA LYS A 63 6.70 14.38 -3.14
C LYS A 63 6.40 14.52 -4.63
N MET A 64 5.50 15.44 -5.00
CA MET A 64 5.16 15.74 -6.41
C MET A 64 6.34 16.35 -7.17
N ASN A 65 7.20 17.13 -6.50
CA ASN A 65 8.38 17.75 -7.09
C ASN A 65 9.64 16.88 -7.03
N GLY A 66 9.55 15.69 -6.43
CA GLY A 66 10.67 14.74 -6.33
C GLY A 66 11.72 15.12 -5.27
N THR A 67 11.45 16.14 -4.45
CA THR A 67 12.32 16.54 -3.33
C THR A 67 12.04 15.77 -2.04
N ARG A 68 11.01 14.93 -2.04
CA ARG A 68 10.72 13.92 -1.00
C ARG A 68 10.31 12.61 -1.68
N GLU A 69 10.77 11.49 -1.15
CA GLU A 69 10.41 10.17 -1.69
C GLU A 69 8.95 9.79 -1.35
N TRP A 70 8.34 9.02 -2.26
CA TRP A 70 7.06 8.36 -2.02
C TRP A 70 7.25 7.16 -1.08
N THR A 71 6.40 7.03 -0.07
CA THR A 71 6.39 5.88 0.82
C THR A 71 5.44 4.80 0.32
N THR A 72 5.58 3.59 0.87
CA THR A 72 4.63 2.49 0.61
C THR A 72 3.21 2.86 1.05
N SER A 73 3.06 3.57 2.17
CA SER A 73 1.76 4.06 2.65
C SER A 73 1.13 5.03 1.65
N ASP A 74 1.92 5.89 1.00
CA ASP A 74 1.39 6.79 -0.03
C ASP A 74 0.81 6.01 -1.21
N VAL A 75 1.54 4.98 -1.66
CA VAL A 75 1.13 4.14 -2.78
C VAL A 75 -0.15 3.37 -2.45
N ILE A 76 -0.25 2.79 -1.26
CA ILE A 76 -1.45 2.07 -0.82
C ILE A 76 -2.66 3.02 -0.78
N ALA A 77 -2.52 4.15 -0.09
CA ALA A 77 -3.62 5.11 0.07
C ALA A 77 -4.10 5.61 -1.30
N LEU A 78 -3.18 6.07 -2.16
CA LEU A 78 -3.53 6.61 -3.46
C LEU A 78 -4.10 5.54 -4.41
N SER A 79 -3.56 4.32 -4.40
CA SER A 79 -4.12 3.23 -5.19
C SER A 79 -5.53 2.83 -4.74
N ALA A 80 -5.78 2.80 -3.43
CA ALA A 80 -7.10 2.50 -2.88
C ALA A 80 -8.12 3.60 -3.21
N ILE A 81 -7.76 4.88 -3.01
CA ILE A 81 -8.63 6.02 -3.32
C ILE A 81 -8.93 6.11 -4.81
N ALA A 82 -7.92 5.92 -5.67
CA ALA A 82 -8.08 6.02 -7.12
C ALA A 82 -8.61 4.75 -7.80
N GLY A 83 -8.78 3.65 -7.05
CA GLY A 83 -9.16 2.34 -7.60
C GLY A 83 -8.17 1.81 -8.64
N SER A 84 -6.87 2.04 -8.46
CA SER A 84 -5.84 1.76 -9.47
C SER A 84 -4.66 0.96 -8.91
N ASP A 85 -4.51 -0.28 -9.35
CA ASP A 85 -3.41 -1.18 -8.95
C ASP A 85 -2.08 -0.90 -9.68
N ARG A 86 -2.08 0.01 -10.65
CA ARG A 86 -0.95 0.18 -11.58
C ARG A 86 0.34 0.65 -10.90
N VAL A 87 0.23 1.44 -9.83
CA VAL A 87 1.38 1.88 -9.03
C VAL A 87 1.92 0.76 -8.13
N VAL A 88 1.04 -0.03 -7.51
CA VAL A 88 1.42 -1.16 -6.65
C VAL A 88 2.29 -2.16 -7.42
N VAL A 89 1.95 -2.43 -8.68
CA VAL A 89 2.72 -3.32 -9.57
C VAL A 89 4.11 -2.73 -9.86
N ALA A 90 4.21 -1.45 -10.20
CA ALA A 90 5.49 -0.80 -10.47
C ALA A 90 6.38 -0.69 -9.23
N MET A 91 5.80 -0.43 -8.06
CA MET A 91 6.53 -0.35 -6.79
C MET A 91 7.15 -1.70 -6.41
N ARG A 92 6.44 -2.81 -6.67
CA ARG A 92 6.96 -4.17 -6.47
C ARG A 92 8.24 -4.43 -7.28
N GLN A 93 8.38 -3.81 -8.45
CA GLN A 93 9.57 -3.94 -9.31
C GLN A 93 10.71 -2.99 -8.90
N ALA A 94 10.42 -1.98 -8.07
CA ALA A 94 11.38 -0.96 -7.65
C ALA A 94 12.07 -1.25 -6.31
N LEU A 95 11.52 -2.17 -5.51
CA LEU A 95 12.11 -2.58 -4.23
C LEU A 95 13.26 -3.57 -4.48
N PRO A 96 14.47 -3.35 -3.95
CA PRO A 96 15.50 -4.38 -3.97
C PRO A 96 15.00 -5.61 -3.20
N GLU A 97 15.21 -6.81 -3.74
CA GLU A 97 15.03 -8.06 -3.00
C GLU A 97 15.92 -8.03 -1.75
N ARG A 98 15.35 -7.61 -0.62
CA ARG A 98 15.95 -7.89 0.69
C ARG A 98 15.70 -9.36 0.98
N ALA A 99 16.77 -10.14 1.10
CA ALA A 99 16.73 -11.43 1.78
C ALA A 99 16.27 -11.17 3.22
N GLY A 100 15.14 -11.77 3.61
CA GLY A 100 14.33 -11.41 4.78
C GLY A 100 13.15 -10.54 4.34
N SER A 101 12.02 -11.18 4.03
CA SER A 101 11.03 -10.71 3.05
C SER A 101 10.11 -9.56 3.54
N PRO A 102 10.33 -8.28 3.14
CA PRO A 102 9.32 -7.22 3.27
C PRO A 102 8.09 -7.46 2.36
N VAL A 103 8.18 -8.46 1.47
CA VAL A 103 7.09 -8.85 0.56
C VAL A 103 5.96 -9.55 1.32
N SER A 104 6.20 -10.12 2.51
CA SER A 104 5.14 -10.70 3.34
C SER A 104 4.27 -9.62 3.99
N ALA A 105 4.87 -8.61 4.64
CA ALA A 105 4.14 -7.58 5.38
C ALA A 105 3.21 -6.74 4.48
N LEU A 106 3.67 -6.35 3.27
CA LEU A 106 2.83 -5.60 2.32
C LEU A 106 1.70 -6.47 1.75
N GLN A 107 1.96 -7.75 1.48
CA GLN A 107 0.93 -8.68 1.02
C GLN A 107 -0.12 -8.94 2.11
N HIS A 108 0.31 -9.10 3.36
CA HIS A 108 -0.57 -9.21 4.52
C HIS A 108 -1.40 -7.95 4.72
N ALA A 109 -0.78 -6.76 4.65
CA ALA A 109 -1.51 -5.49 4.73
C ALA A 109 -2.59 -5.37 3.64
N ARG A 110 -2.28 -5.75 2.38
CA ARG A 110 -3.26 -5.75 1.29
C ARG A 110 -4.43 -6.70 1.57
N ARG A 111 -4.16 -7.92 2.06
CA ARG A 111 -5.21 -8.88 2.40
C ARG A 111 -6.06 -8.38 3.55
N LEU A 112 -5.42 -7.85 4.61
CA LEU A 112 -6.12 -7.29 5.76
C LEU A 112 -7.05 -6.14 5.38
N ILE A 113 -6.62 -5.25 4.47
CA ILE A 113 -7.49 -4.18 3.94
C ILE A 113 -8.69 -4.75 3.19
N LYS A 114 -8.47 -5.74 2.30
CA LYS A 114 -9.55 -6.36 1.52
C LYS A 114 -10.57 -7.06 2.44
N GLU A 115 -10.11 -8.05 3.21
CA GLU A 115 -11.02 -8.84 4.06
C GLU A 115 -11.65 -7.96 5.15
N GLY A 116 -10.90 -6.99 5.69
CA GLY A 116 -11.40 -6.02 6.66
C GLY A 116 -12.53 -5.14 6.10
N GLY A 117 -12.41 -4.72 4.85
CA GLY A 117 -13.46 -4.01 4.13
C GLY A 117 -14.70 -4.88 3.87
N GLU A 118 -14.50 -6.11 3.41
CA GLU A 118 -15.58 -7.08 3.14
C GLU A 118 -16.36 -7.42 4.43
N GLY A 119 -15.68 -7.71 5.54
CA GLY A 119 -16.33 -7.98 6.82
C GLY A 119 -17.03 -6.77 7.43
N THR A 120 -16.48 -5.57 7.26
CA THR A 120 -17.16 -4.33 7.69
C THR A 120 -18.45 -4.11 6.88
N ALA A 121 -18.39 -4.27 5.55
CA ALA A 121 -19.57 -4.14 4.69
C ALA A 121 -20.65 -5.19 5.05
N ALA A 122 -20.25 -6.43 5.34
CA ALA A 122 -21.20 -7.47 5.73
C ALA A 122 -21.84 -7.21 7.10
N LEU A 123 -21.11 -6.65 8.07
CA LEU A 123 -21.68 -6.20 9.34
C LEU A 123 -22.69 -5.07 9.18
N LEU A 124 -22.38 -4.09 8.33
CA LEU A 124 -23.32 -3.00 8.01
C LEU A 124 -24.57 -3.56 7.32
N ALA A 125 -24.41 -4.47 6.37
CA ALA A 125 -25.54 -5.11 5.69
C ALA A 125 -26.47 -5.83 6.68
N VAL A 126 -25.95 -6.47 7.74
CA VAL A 126 -26.79 -7.08 8.79
C VAL A 126 -27.68 -6.04 9.48
N SER A 127 -27.18 -4.82 9.74
CA SER A 127 -28.00 -3.76 10.33
C SER A 127 -29.13 -3.28 9.41
N GLU A 128 -29.00 -3.52 8.10
CA GLU A 128 -29.98 -3.20 7.06
C GLU A 128 -30.88 -4.40 6.69
N GLY A 129 -30.84 -5.48 7.49
CA GLY A 129 -31.64 -6.70 7.26
C GLY A 129 -30.95 -7.78 6.42
N GLY A 130 -29.64 -7.64 6.17
CA GLY A 130 -28.79 -8.62 5.50
C GLY A 130 -28.54 -9.88 6.33
N CYS A 131 -27.85 -10.86 5.73
CA CYS A 131 -27.69 -12.21 6.27
C CYS A 131 -26.60 -12.30 7.37
N PRO A 132 -26.94 -12.62 8.64
CA PRO A 132 -25.96 -12.74 9.72
C PRO A 132 -24.93 -13.85 9.50
N HIS A 133 -25.32 -14.93 8.79
CA HIS A 133 -24.39 -16.01 8.46
C HIS A 133 -23.28 -15.55 7.52
N GLN A 134 -23.59 -14.67 6.56
CA GLN A 134 -22.60 -14.10 5.65
C GLN A 134 -21.63 -13.19 6.40
N ALA A 135 -22.13 -12.29 7.25
CA ALA A 135 -21.26 -11.47 8.10
C ALA A 135 -20.34 -12.30 9.00
N ARG A 136 -20.83 -13.42 9.54
CA ARG A 136 -20.01 -14.35 10.31
C ARG A 136 -18.90 -14.98 9.47
N ALA A 137 -19.16 -15.33 8.21
CA ALA A 137 -18.15 -15.90 7.32
C ALA A 137 -17.02 -14.89 7.04
N GLU A 138 -17.38 -13.66 6.67
CA GLU A 138 -16.40 -12.60 6.38
C GLU A 138 -15.53 -12.26 7.62
N LEU A 139 -16.11 -12.29 8.82
CA LEU A 139 -15.35 -12.12 10.07
C LEU A 139 -14.35 -13.25 10.33
N VAL A 140 -14.67 -14.47 9.91
CA VAL A 140 -13.74 -15.61 9.99
C VAL A 140 -12.59 -15.42 9.00
N ASP A 141 -12.87 -14.92 7.80
CA ASP A 141 -11.84 -14.64 6.78
C ASP A 141 -10.86 -13.53 7.22
N ILE A 142 -11.36 -12.50 7.93
CA ILE A 142 -10.52 -11.52 8.62
C ILE A 142 -9.62 -12.20 9.64
N LEU A 143 -10.18 -13.04 10.53
CA LEU A 143 -9.41 -13.72 11.57
C LEU A 143 -8.32 -14.61 10.98
N ASP A 144 -8.61 -15.32 9.91
CA ASP A 144 -7.64 -16.21 9.27
C ASP A 144 -6.53 -15.43 8.56
N THR A 145 -6.87 -14.29 7.97
CA THR A 145 -5.88 -13.36 7.40
C THR A 145 -4.97 -12.77 8.48
N VAL A 146 -5.52 -12.36 9.63
CA VAL A 146 -4.75 -11.87 10.78
C VAL A 146 -3.82 -12.96 11.30
N LYS A 147 -4.31 -14.19 11.48
CA LYS A 147 -3.48 -15.32 11.94
C LYS A 147 -2.35 -15.62 10.98
N ALA A 148 -2.61 -15.58 9.67
CA ALA A 148 -1.57 -15.80 8.66
C ALA A 148 -0.48 -14.71 8.74
N ALA A 149 -0.88 -13.45 8.88
CA ALA A 149 0.07 -12.35 9.04
C ALA A 149 0.93 -12.49 10.31
N LEU A 150 0.32 -12.83 11.45
CA LEU A 150 1.03 -13.03 12.71
C LEU A 150 2.03 -14.18 12.63
N ARG A 151 1.64 -15.33 12.05
CA ARG A 151 2.54 -16.48 11.88
C ARG A 151 3.78 -16.13 11.06
N ASP A 152 3.60 -15.37 9.98
CA ASP A 152 4.71 -14.99 9.11
C ASP A 152 5.61 -13.93 9.76
N LEU A 153 5.05 -13.04 10.59
CA LEU A 153 5.82 -12.09 11.40
C LEU A 153 6.65 -12.82 12.47
N ASP A 154 6.04 -13.75 13.21
CA ASP A 154 6.75 -14.57 14.22
C ASP A 154 7.85 -15.43 13.58
N ALA A 155 7.61 -16.00 12.40
CA ALA A 155 8.62 -16.77 11.68
C ALA A 155 9.79 -15.89 11.18
N SER A 156 9.52 -14.63 10.86
CA SER A 156 10.55 -13.65 10.45
C SER A 156 11.39 -13.18 11.64
N ASP A 157 10.77 -12.96 12.81
CA ASP A 157 11.43 -12.63 14.08
C ASP A 157 12.46 -13.70 14.50
N MET A 158 12.11 -14.99 14.30
CA MET A 158 12.99 -16.13 14.58
C MET A 158 14.13 -16.31 13.57
N ALA A 159 13.97 -15.80 12.33
CA ALA A 159 14.98 -15.92 11.27
C ALA A 159 16.07 -14.83 11.35
N ASP A 160 15.73 -13.65 11.91
CA ASP A 160 16.65 -12.51 12.04
C ASP A 160 17.54 -12.56 13.31
N GLY A 161 17.44 -13.64 14.10
CA GLY A 161 18.37 -13.91 15.20
C GLY A 161 18.31 -12.92 16.36
N HIS A 162 17.16 -12.28 16.60
CA HIS A 162 16.95 -11.53 17.83
C HIS A 162 16.40 -12.46 18.91
N PRO A 163 17.19 -12.86 19.93
CA PRO A 163 16.62 -13.57 21.06
C PRO A 163 15.63 -12.62 21.74
N ARG A 164 14.39 -13.09 21.94
CA ARG A 164 13.40 -12.36 22.75
C ARG A 164 13.98 -12.14 24.14
N GLU A 165 14.37 -10.91 24.44
CA GLU A 165 14.63 -10.49 25.82
C GLU A 165 13.28 -10.51 26.57
N GLY A 166 13.18 -11.41 27.54
CA GLY A 166 12.37 -11.20 28.74
C GLY A 166 10.98 -11.83 28.76
N ALA A 167 10.94 -13.04 29.34
CA ALA A 167 10.01 -13.55 30.36
C ALA A 167 8.59 -12.93 30.49
#